data_AF-A0A9E1XWH0-F1
#
_entry.id   AF-A0A9E1XWH0-F1
#
_cell.length_a   1.000
_cell.length_b   1.000
_cell.length_c   1.000
_cell.angle_alpha   90.00
_cell.angle_beta   90.00
_cell.angle_gamma   90.00
#
_symmetry.space_group_name_H-M   'P 1'
#
loop_
_entity.id
_entity.type
_entity.pdbx_description
1 polymer ?
#
loop_
_entity_poly.entity_id
_entity_poly.type
_entity_poly.pdbx_seq_one_letter_code
_entity_poly.pdbx_strand_id
1 'polypeptide(L)'
;MAKLSKVSGGENAPPNIRKPSSAKGKLPGHDFVELSEDDFPRSLFEDTNCTEGEEASLLSGHTVKAIKEIERNVGKLQKAKTIATARARLNKIRKATVKLVRPFQEGRIAEEDPKTYLRLANSFAEVVRDKNVVGEEKSVYADTLCDILGMEDIPREDHAALAKILRDLLSDDGVPAETKPSLARALRTFTEKISSDNDEAIIELIDALAVVLGSPNIILEDKNRIAKIFGGVILRQKLDGQNLENLKNTIVYLMRSPEISDSIKSRLAKNVEKRFPDLIREIQDNLFLQ
;
A
#
# COMPACT_ATOMS: atom_id res chain seq x y z
N MET A 1 -16.98 62.37 -12.88
CA MET A 1 -18.44 62.33 -13.00
C MET A 1 -19.00 61.40 -11.93
N ALA A 2 -19.76 61.93 -10.99
CA ALA A 2 -20.53 61.16 -10.03
C ALA A 2 -21.93 60.89 -10.59
N LYS A 3 -22.49 59.69 -10.34
CA LYS A 3 -23.93 59.51 -10.06
C LYS A 3 -24.23 58.14 -9.44
N LEU A 4 -25.03 58.21 -8.39
CA LEU A 4 -25.64 57.17 -7.56
C LEU A 4 -26.88 56.54 -8.22
N SER A 5 -27.22 55.31 -7.79
CA SER A 5 -28.57 54.77 -7.45
C SER A 5 -28.38 53.24 -7.22
N LYS A 6 -28.62 52.55 -6.08
CA LYS A 6 -29.75 52.45 -5.12
C LYS A 6 -31.09 52.23 -5.86
N VAL A 7 -31.96 51.26 -5.57
CA VAL A 7 -32.26 50.45 -4.36
C VAL A 7 -33.33 49.38 -4.73
N SER A 8 -33.55 48.44 -3.80
CA SER A 8 -34.74 47.56 -3.59
C SER A 8 -34.75 46.25 -4.38
N GLY A 9 -35.10 45.09 -3.82
CA GLY A 9 -35.83 44.78 -2.58
C GLY A 9 -36.83 43.67 -2.93
N GLY A 10 -36.87 42.57 -2.18
CA GLY A 10 -37.77 41.46 -2.49
C GLY A 10 -37.51 40.22 -1.64
N GLU A 11 -38.05 40.23 -0.44
CA GLU A 11 -38.16 39.12 0.50
C GLU A 11 -39.12 38.00 0.03
N ASN A 12 -38.80 36.77 0.46
CA ASN A 12 -39.72 35.69 0.89
C ASN A 12 -40.70 35.03 -0.10
N ALA A 13 -40.42 33.76 -0.44
CA ALA A 13 -41.43 32.69 -0.42
C ALA A 13 -40.78 31.28 -0.35
N PRO A 14 -41.04 30.45 0.69
CA PRO A 14 -40.67 29.04 0.72
C PRO A 14 -41.65 28.14 -0.07
N PRO A 15 -41.22 26.92 -0.47
CA PRO A 15 -42.01 26.06 -1.35
C PRO A 15 -43.20 25.41 -0.65
N ASN A 16 -44.33 25.42 -1.36
CA ASN A 16 -45.61 24.79 -1.08
C ASN A 16 -45.48 23.29 -0.70
N ILE A 17 -45.70 22.96 0.58
CA ILE A 17 -45.93 21.58 1.02
C ILE A 17 -47.43 21.29 0.87
N ARG A 18 -47.78 20.50 -0.16
CA ARG A 18 -49.13 19.96 -0.33
C ARG A 18 -49.42 18.93 0.77
N LYS A 19 -50.56 19.11 1.45
CA LYS A 19 -51.17 18.11 2.35
C LYS A 19 -51.53 16.84 1.55
N PRO A 20 -51.31 15.62 2.08
CA PRO A 20 -51.86 14.42 1.48
C PRO A 20 -53.37 14.32 1.76
N SER A 21 -54.15 14.34 0.70
CA SER A 21 -55.57 14.04 0.70
C SER A 21 -55.81 12.58 1.06
N SER A 22 -56.67 12.37 2.05
CA SER A 22 -57.30 11.10 2.39
C SER A 22 -58.03 10.51 1.19
N ALA A 23 -57.56 9.37 0.67
CA ALA A 23 -58.32 8.53 -0.24
C ALA A 23 -58.26 7.09 0.28
N LYS A 24 -59.37 6.66 0.87
CA LYS A 24 -59.65 5.27 1.27
C LYS A 24 -59.74 4.41 -0.01
N GLY A 25 -58.64 3.79 -0.40
CA GLY A 25 -58.63 2.67 -1.33
C GLY A 25 -58.76 1.37 -0.56
N LYS A 26 -59.90 0.69 -0.65
CA LYS A 26 -60.09 -0.67 -0.17
C LYS A 26 -59.21 -1.60 -1.01
N LEU A 27 -58.20 -2.21 -0.39
CA LEU A 27 -57.50 -3.37 -0.95
C LEU A 27 -58.29 -4.63 -0.57
N PRO A 28 -58.79 -5.41 -1.53
CA PRO A 28 -59.41 -6.71 -1.24
C PRO A 28 -58.31 -7.76 -1.03
N GLY A 29 -58.35 -8.49 0.10
CA GLY A 29 -57.44 -9.62 0.32
C GLY A 29 -56.93 -9.86 1.76
N HIS A 30 -57.44 -9.16 2.77
CA HIS A 30 -57.17 -9.50 4.17
C HIS A 30 -58.49 -9.74 4.89
N ASP A 31 -58.76 -11.00 5.22
CA ASP A 31 -59.75 -11.36 6.23
C ASP A 31 -59.26 -10.80 7.56
N PHE A 32 -59.86 -9.72 8.01
CA PHE A 32 -59.70 -9.26 9.38
C PHE A 32 -60.53 -10.19 10.26
N VAL A 33 -59.85 -11.05 11.02
CA VAL A 33 -60.45 -11.76 12.15
C VAL A 33 -60.76 -10.71 13.21
N GLU A 34 -62.04 -10.52 13.54
CA GLU A 34 -62.44 -9.72 14.70
C GLU A 34 -61.90 -10.41 15.96
N LEU A 35 -61.01 -9.72 16.67
CA LEU A 35 -60.55 -10.15 17.99
C LEU A 35 -61.58 -9.67 19.02
N SER A 36 -62.24 -10.61 19.70
CA SER A 36 -63.03 -10.34 20.90
C SER A 36 -62.12 -9.95 22.06
N GLU A 37 -62.56 -9.01 22.90
CA GLU A 37 -61.73 -8.34 23.92
C GLU A 37 -61.22 -9.21 25.10
N ASP A 38 -61.42 -10.53 25.12
CA ASP A 38 -61.13 -11.36 26.32
C ASP A 38 -60.45 -12.73 26.12
N ASP A 39 -59.84 -13.05 24.96
CA ASP A 39 -59.15 -14.34 24.77
C ASP A 39 -57.66 -14.18 24.44
N PHE A 40 -56.83 -14.06 25.47
CA PHE A 40 -55.38 -14.30 25.36
C PHE A 40 -55.11 -15.82 25.34
N PRO A 41 -54.35 -16.34 24.36
CA PRO A 41 -53.89 -17.73 24.42
C PRO A 41 -52.92 -17.90 25.60
N ARG A 42 -53.35 -18.70 26.57
CA ARG A 42 -52.52 -19.16 27.69
C ARG A 42 -51.32 -19.97 27.16
N SER A 43 -50.15 -19.69 27.72
CA SER A 43 -48.94 -20.52 27.76
C SER A 43 -48.44 -21.14 26.45
N LEU A 44 -47.41 -20.50 25.87
CA LEU A 44 -46.40 -21.17 25.02
C LEU A 44 -45.19 -21.69 25.83
N PHE A 45 -45.23 -21.58 27.15
CA PHE A 45 -44.20 -22.10 28.05
C PHE A 45 -44.88 -22.93 29.14
N GLU A 46 -45.33 -24.13 28.78
CA GLU A 46 -45.52 -25.20 29.75
C GLU A 46 -44.32 -26.12 29.69
N ASP A 47 -43.62 -26.18 30.82
CA ASP A 47 -42.59 -27.17 31.14
C ASP A 47 -43.21 -28.57 31.10
N THR A 48 -42.77 -29.39 30.14
CA THR A 48 -42.87 -30.85 30.25
C THR A 48 -41.47 -31.43 30.32
N ASN A 49 -41.08 -31.80 31.54
CA ASN A 49 -40.09 -32.82 31.80
C ASN A 49 -40.49 -34.12 31.10
N CYS A 50 -39.68 -34.61 30.16
CA CYS A 50 -39.64 -36.01 29.75
C CYS A 50 -38.26 -36.35 29.17
N THR A 51 -37.51 -37.12 29.98
CA THR A 51 -36.71 -38.29 29.62
C THR A 51 -35.60 -38.19 28.56
N GLU A 52 -34.39 -38.47 29.05
CA GLU A 52 -33.24 -38.98 28.30
C GLU A 52 -33.64 -40.10 27.32
N GLY A 53 -33.27 -39.94 26.05
CA GLY A 53 -33.49 -40.96 25.02
C GLY A 53 -33.35 -40.39 23.61
N GLU A 54 -32.14 -40.51 23.05
CA GLU A 54 -31.83 -40.62 21.61
C GLU A 54 -32.72 -39.84 20.61
N GLU A 55 -32.28 -38.65 20.17
CA GLU A 55 -32.64 -38.15 18.83
C GLU A 55 -31.64 -37.11 18.27
N ALA A 56 -30.37 -37.51 18.24
CA ALA A 56 -29.39 -36.89 17.34
C ALA A 56 -29.59 -37.43 15.92
N SER A 57 -30.69 -37.13 15.21
CA SER A 57 -30.85 -37.50 13.79
C SER A 57 -32.02 -36.81 13.04
N LEU A 58 -32.25 -35.49 13.14
CA LEU A 58 -33.26 -34.83 12.28
C LEU A 58 -32.86 -33.45 11.73
N LEU A 59 -31.60 -33.27 11.33
CA LEU A 59 -31.29 -32.34 10.24
C LEU A 59 -31.05 -33.16 8.99
N SER A 60 -32.02 -33.16 8.08
CA SER A 60 -31.88 -33.79 6.77
C SER A 60 -30.54 -33.40 6.14
N GLY A 61 -29.89 -34.30 5.40
CA GLY A 61 -28.63 -34.01 4.73
C GLY A 61 -28.68 -32.77 3.82
N HIS A 62 -29.88 -32.34 3.41
CA HIS A 62 -30.12 -31.08 2.70
C HIS A 62 -30.01 -29.85 3.61
N THR A 63 -30.53 -29.92 4.83
CA THR A 63 -30.49 -28.83 5.82
C THR A 63 -29.06 -28.55 6.29
N VAL A 64 -28.26 -29.60 6.53
CA VAL A 64 -26.84 -29.47 6.91
C VAL A 64 -25.98 -28.92 5.77
N LYS A 65 -26.28 -29.30 4.51
CA LYS A 65 -25.59 -28.74 3.33
C LYS A 65 -25.92 -27.26 3.12
N ALA A 66 -27.19 -26.88 3.28
CA ALA A 66 -27.62 -25.49 3.18
C ALA A 66 -26.97 -24.59 4.23
N ILE A 67 -26.86 -25.05 5.48
CA ILE A 67 -26.19 -24.31 6.56
C ILE A 67 -24.70 -24.07 6.23
N LYS A 68 -23.97 -25.12 5.79
CA LYS A 68 -22.56 -24.98 5.39
C LYS A 68 -22.37 -24.04 4.18
N GLU A 69 -23.34 -23.98 3.28
CA GLU A 69 -23.32 -23.07 2.14
C GLU A 69 -23.59 -21.62 2.55
N ILE A 70 -24.54 -21.40 3.46
CA ILE A 70 -24.81 -20.10 4.08
C ILE A 70 -23.56 -19.60 4.83
N GLU A 71 -22.90 -20.43 5.62
CA GLU A 71 -21.66 -20.06 6.34
C GLU A 71 -20.53 -19.68 5.38
N ARG A 72 -20.33 -20.45 4.28
CA ARG A 72 -19.38 -20.06 3.23
C ARG A 72 -19.74 -18.73 2.59
N ASN A 73 -21.02 -18.50 2.31
CA ASN A 73 -21.49 -17.28 1.67
C ASN A 73 -21.39 -16.08 2.60
N VAL A 74 -21.69 -16.23 3.89
CA VAL A 74 -21.44 -15.21 4.94
C VAL A 74 -19.95 -14.90 5.05
N GLY A 75 -19.08 -15.92 5.05
CA GLY A 75 -17.63 -15.73 5.02
C GLY A 75 -17.15 -14.98 3.77
N LYS A 76 -17.71 -15.27 2.59
CA LYS A 76 -17.45 -14.53 1.35
C LYS A 76 -17.98 -13.08 1.41
N LEU A 77 -19.17 -12.87 1.96
CA LEU A 77 -19.80 -11.55 2.13
C LEU A 77 -19.05 -10.68 3.14
N GLN A 78 -18.58 -11.25 4.25
CA GLN A 78 -17.72 -10.55 5.20
C GLN A 78 -16.40 -10.14 4.54
N LYS A 79 -15.73 -11.05 3.82
CA LYS A 79 -14.52 -10.72 3.04
C LYS A 79 -14.80 -9.63 2.00
N ALA A 80 -15.91 -9.72 1.26
CA ALA A 80 -16.30 -8.72 0.27
C ALA A 80 -16.60 -7.36 0.89
N LYS A 81 -17.24 -7.31 2.07
CA LYS A 81 -17.49 -6.08 2.83
C LYS A 81 -16.18 -5.45 3.28
N THR A 82 -15.25 -6.24 3.84
CA THR A 82 -13.92 -5.77 4.24
C THR A 82 -13.14 -5.24 3.04
N ILE A 83 -13.18 -5.92 1.89
CA ILE A 83 -12.57 -5.48 0.63
C ILE A 83 -13.22 -4.18 0.12
N ALA A 84 -14.55 -4.06 0.16
CA ALA A 84 -15.26 -2.87 -0.28
C ALA A 84 -14.95 -1.66 0.62
N THR A 85 -14.88 -1.85 1.94
CA THR A 85 -14.48 -0.81 2.89
C THR A 85 -13.01 -0.42 2.69
N ALA A 86 -12.11 -1.38 2.45
CA ALA A 86 -10.72 -1.11 2.13
C ALA A 86 -10.59 -0.30 0.82
N ARG A 87 -11.32 -0.67 -0.24
CA ARG A 87 -11.36 0.07 -1.51
C ARG A 87 -11.92 1.48 -1.34
N ALA A 88 -12.97 1.65 -0.54
CA ALA A 88 -13.53 2.97 -0.26
C ALA A 88 -12.53 3.86 0.49
N ARG A 89 -11.77 3.29 1.44
CA ARG A 89 -10.69 3.98 2.14
C ARG A 89 -9.55 4.34 1.19
N LEU A 90 -9.13 3.42 0.32
CA LEU A 90 -8.08 3.64 -0.68
C LEU A 90 -8.48 4.73 -1.69
N ASN A 91 -9.74 4.75 -2.12
CA ASN A 91 -10.27 5.83 -2.96
C ASN A 91 -10.32 7.19 -2.24
N LYS A 92 -10.58 7.22 -0.94
CA LYS A 92 -10.50 8.45 -0.14
C LYS A 92 -9.06 8.94 -0.02
N ILE A 93 -8.13 8.04 0.25
CA ILE A 93 -6.69 8.33 0.27
C ILE A 93 -6.27 8.87 -1.09
N ARG A 94 -6.54 8.15 -2.19
CA ARG A 94 -6.26 8.61 -3.56
C ARG A 94 -6.80 10.01 -3.84
N LYS A 95 -8.06 10.30 -3.50
CA LYS A 95 -8.64 11.65 -3.67
C LYS A 95 -7.94 12.72 -2.83
N ALA A 96 -7.49 12.40 -1.62
CA ALA A 96 -6.71 13.31 -0.79
C ALA A 96 -5.30 13.50 -1.38
N THR A 97 -4.67 12.41 -1.80
CA THR A 97 -3.34 12.36 -2.42
C THR A 97 -3.28 13.20 -3.70
N VAL A 98 -4.24 13.08 -4.63
CA VAL A 98 -4.35 13.93 -5.83
C VAL A 98 -4.38 15.43 -5.49
N LYS A 99 -5.09 15.80 -4.43
CA LYS A 99 -5.20 17.20 -3.99
C LYS A 99 -3.90 17.74 -3.39
N LEU A 100 -2.98 16.85 -3.00
CA LEU A 100 -1.69 17.19 -2.39
C LEU A 100 -0.55 17.18 -3.40
N VAL A 101 -0.65 16.46 -4.53
CA VAL A 101 0.38 16.45 -5.59
C VAL A 101 0.71 17.86 -6.08
N ARG A 102 -0.29 18.63 -6.52
CA ARG A 102 -0.05 19.95 -7.10
C ARG A 102 0.51 20.95 -6.08
N PRO A 103 -0.08 21.13 -4.88
CA PRO A 103 0.50 22.05 -3.89
C PRO A 103 1.89 21.61 -3.41
N PHE A 104 2.19 20.30 -3.41
CA PHE A 104 3.53 19.79 -3.11
C PHE A 104 4.54 20.20 -4.18
N GLN A 105 4.23 19.97 -5.46
CA GLN A 105 5.09 20.36 -6.58
C GLN A 105 5.31 21.87 -6.66
N GLU A 106 4.34 22.66 -6.20
CA GLU A 106 4.44 24.12 -6.08
C GLU A 106 5.20 24.58 -4.81
N GLY A 107 5.75 23.66 -4.01
CA GLY A 107 6.54 23.96 -2.82
C GLY A 107 5.75 24.43 -1.59
N ARG A 108 4.41 24.35 -1.62
CA ARG A 108 3.54 24.92 -0.58
C ARG A 108 3.30 24.04 0.65
N ILE A 109 3.72 22.77 0.62
CA ILE A 109 3.48 21.81 1.71
C ILE A 109 4.71 21.64 2.60
N ALA A 110 5.89 21.99 2.11
CA ALA A 110 7.17 21.68 2.75
C ALA A 110 7.41 22.44 4.07
N GLU A 111 6.79 23.61 4.25
CA GLU A 111 7.07 24.50 5.38
C GLU A 111 6.30 24.15 6.66
N GLU A 112 5.23 23.34 6.61
CA GLU A 112 4.29 23.24 7.74
C GLU A 112 4.51 22.04 8.70
N ASP A 113 5.06 20.89 8.28
CA ASP A 113 5.43 19.76 9.18
C ASP A 113 6.28 18.68 8.47
N PRO A 114 7.57 18.47 8.85
CA PRO A 114 8.44 17.44 8.28
C PRO A 114 7.92 16.00 8.40
N LYS A 115 7.07 15.69 9.40
CA LYS A 115 6.43 14.36 9.54
C LYS A 115 5.40 14.07 8.44
N THR A 116 5.08 15.07 7.62
CA THR A 116 4.18 14.94 6.48
C THR A 116 4.85 14.20 5.32
N TYR A 117 6.19 14.26 5.16
CA TYR A 117 6.88 13.68 4.01
C TYR A 117 6.77 12.16 3.95
N LEU A 118 7.06 11.45 5.04
CA LEU A 118 6.96 10.00 5.06
C LEU A 118 5.51 9.53 4.83
N ARG A 119 4.53 10.27 5.36
CA ARG A 119 3.10 9.97 5.14
C ARG A 119 2.69 10.18 3.68
N LEU A 120 3.16 11.26 3.06
CA LEU A 120 2.94 11.52 1.64
C LEU A 120 3.62 10.47 0.77
N ALA A 121 4.90 10.16 1.05
CA ALA A 121 5.66 9.15 0.33
C ALA A 121 4.98 7.78 0.37
N ASN A 122 4.49 7.36 1.55
CA ASN A 122 3.69 6.14 1.68
C ASN A 122 2.40 6.21 0.86
N SER A 123 1.67 7.32 0.93
CA SER A 123 0.42 7.49 0.20
C SER A 123 0.63 7.45 -1.32
N PHE A 124 1.70 8.08 -1.83
CA PHE A 124 2.07 8.00 -3.24
C PHE A 124 2.50 6.59 -3.63
N ALA A 125 3.31 5.92 -2.81
CA ALA A 125 3.72 4.55 -3.05
C ALA A 125 2.52 3.59 -3.11
N GLU A 126 1.53 3.73 -2.23
CA GLU A 126 0.28 2.94 -2.28
C GLU A 126 -0.46 3.13 -3.61
N VAL A 127 -0.55 4.35 -4.11
CA VAL A 127 -1.22 4.63 -5.39
C VAL A 127 -0.42 4.08 -6.57
N VAL A 128 0.91 4.15 -6.53
CA VAL A 128 1.78 3.54 -7.55
C VAL A 128 1.62 2.01 -7.59
N ARG A 129 1.43 1.35 -6.44
CA ARG A 129 1.18 -0.10 -6.36
C ARG A 129 -0.26 -0.49 -6.74
N ASP A 130 -1.21 0.43 -6.69
CA ASP A 130 -2.61 0.11 -6.99
C ASP A 130 -2.78 -0.34 -8.44
N LYS A 131 -3.23 -1.59 -8.63
CA LYS A 131 -3.46 -2.20 -9.94
C LYS A 131 -4.61 -1.54 -10.72
N ASN A 132 -5.45 -0.74 -10.06
CA ASN A 132 -6.57 -0.05 -10.68
C ASN A 132 -6.20 1.36 -11.19
N VAL A 133 -4.96 1.79 -10.99
CA VAL A 133 -4.43 3.07 -11.47
C VAL A 133 -3.70 2.81 -12.79
N VAL A 134 -3.95 3.66 -13.80
CA VAL A 134 -3.33 3.54 -15.13
C VAL A 134 -1.89 4.06 -15.11
N GLY A 135 -1.06 3.55 -16.03
CA GLY A 135 0.40 3.81 -16.06
C GLY A 135 0.77 5.30 -16.03
N GLU A 136 0.11 6.14 -16.83
CA GLU A 136 0.38 7.60 -16.85
C GLU A 136 0.15 8.27 -15.49
N GLU A 137 -0.92 7.89 -14.79
CA GLU A 137 -1.21 8.44 -13.46
C GLU A 137 -0.20 7.92 -12.42
N LYS A 138 0.23 6.64 -12.53
CA LYS A 138 1.29 6.08 -11.67
C LYS A 138 2.61 6.83 -11.82
N SER A 139 2.98 7.19 -13.05
CA SER A 139 4.20 7.96 -13.32
C SER A 139 4.18 9.31 -12.60
N VAL A 140 3.05 10.04 -12.61
CA VAL A 140 2.93 11.33 -11.89
C VAL A 140 3.18 11.16 -10.38
N TYR A 141 2.62 10.13 -9.75
CA TYR A 141 2.86 9.90 -8.31
C TYR A 141 4.29 9.43 -8.03
N ALA A 142 4.88 8.64 -8.91
CA ALA A 142 6.27 8.21 -8.77
C ALA A 142 7.25 9.38 -8.96
N ASP A 143 6.99 10.29 -9.89
CA ASP A 143 7.77 11.51 -10.07
C ASP A 143 7.64 12.41 -8.83
N THR A 144 6.43 12.59 -8.30
CA THR A 144 6.20 13.35 -7.05
C THR A 144 6.91 12.70 -5.86
N LEU A 145 6.97 11.37 -5.80
CA LEU A 145 7.77 10.66 -4.80
C LEU A 145 9.27 10.92 -4.98
N CYS A 146 9.77 10.97 -6.22
CA CYS A 146 11.15 11.35 -6.51
C CYS A 146 11.46 12.78 -6.04
N ASP A 147 10.52 13.70 -6.21
CA ASP A 147 10.64 15.08 -5.71
C ASP A 147 10.77 15.12 -4.17
N ILE A 148 9.97 14.34 -3.44
CA ILE A 148 10.10 14.21 -1.96
C ILE A 148 11.50 13.75 -1.60
N LEU A 149 12.00 12.69 -2.25
CA LEU A 149 13.32 12.14 -1.98
C LEU A 149 14.46 13.10 -2.36
N GLY A 150 14.16 14.07 -3.23
CA GLY A 150 15.01 15.17 -3.65
C GLY A 150 15.19 16.27 -2.59
N MET A 151 14.33 16.37 -1.59
CA MET A 151 14.37 17.42 -0.56
C MET A 151 15.60 17.33 0.37
N GLU A 152 16.22 18.46 0.70
CA GLU A 152 17.46 18.50 1.50
C GLU A 152 17.25 18.06 2.96
N ASP A 153 16.11 18.40 3.56
CA ASP A 153 15.87 18.26 5.00
C ASP A 153 14.97 17.07 5.37
N ILE A 154 15.23 15.89 4.80
CA ILE A 154 14.49 14.68 5.18
C ILE A 154 14.95 14.22 6.58
N PRO A 155 14.04 14.09 7.57
CA PRO A 155 14.38 13.63 8.91
C PRO A 155 15.10 12.28 8.91
N ARG A 156 16.13 12.15 9.74
CA ARG A 156 17.00 10.95 9.77
C ARG A 156 16.23 9.69 10.15
N GLU A 157 15.26 9.83 11.04
CA GLU A 157 14.34 8.76 11.46
C GLU A 157 13.49 8.19 10.30
N ASP A 158 13.28 8.96 9.23
CA ASP A 158 12.49 8.53 8.09
C ASP A 158 13.32 7.83 7.01
N HIS A 159 14.66 7.88 7.11
CA HIS A 159 15.56 7.42 6.04
C HIS A 159 15.38 5.95 5.70
N ALA A 160 15.28 5.09 6.72
CA ALA A 160 15.09 3.65 6.53
C ALA A 160 13.73 3.35 5.88
N ALA A 161 12.66 4.01 6.36
CA ALA A 161 11.33 3.81 5.83
C ALA A 161 11.21 4.26 4.36
N LEU A 162 11.88 5.35 3.98
CA LEU A 162 11.92 5.84 2.60
C LEU A 162 12.74 4.92 1.68
N ALA A 163 13.90 4.43 2.14
CA ALA A 163 14.70 3.45 1.40
C ALA A 163 13.89 2.16 1.14
N LYS A 164 13.15 1.70 2.15
CA LYS A 164 12.24 0.57 2.05
C LYS A 164 11.12 0.78 1.03
N ILE A 165 10.48 1.96 1.04
CA ILE A 165 9.45 2.32 0.05
C ILE A 165 10.00 2.20 -1.36
N LEU A 166 11.21 2.75 -1.61
CA LEU A 166 11.87 2.66 -2.91
C LEU A 166 12.17 1.23 -3.32
N ARG A 167 12.76 0.43 -2.42
CA ARG A 167 13.03 -1.00 -2.66
C ARG A 167 11.77 -1.74 -3.09
N ASP A 168 10.69 -1.56 -2.33
CA ASP A 168 9.43 -2.24 -2.54
C ASP A 168 8.79 -1.82 -3.89
N LEU A 169 8.87 -0.54 -4.26
CA LEU A 169 8.37 -0.06 -5.56
C LEU A 169 9.22 -0.56 -6.74
N LEU A 170 10.54 -0.59 -6.59
CA LEU A 170 11.45 -1.08 -7.64
C LEU A 170 11.27 -2.60 -7.89
N SER A 171 10.95 -3.34 -6.83
CA SER A 171 10.71 -4.79 -6.87
C SER A 171 9.31 -5.16 -7.37
N ASP A 172 8.35 -4.23 -7.35
CA ASP A 172 6.96 -4.52 -7.70
C ASP A 172 6.75 -4.51 -9.22
N ASP A 173 6.19 -5.60 -9.75
CA ASP A 173 5.86 -5.77 -11.17
C ASP A 173 4.67 -4.92 -11.62
N GLY A 174 3.87 -4.42 -10.68
CA GLY A 174 2.76 -3.50 -10.92
C GLY A 174 3.19 -2.05 -11.17
N VAL A 175 4.47 -1.72 -10.96
CA VAL A 175 5.04 -0.40 -11.25
C VAL A 175 5.47 -0.36 -12.72
N PRO A 176 5.08 0.67 -13.49
CA PRO A 176 5.44 0.75 -14.91
C PRO A 176 6.95 0.68 -15.14
N ALA A 177 7.36 -0.03 -16.18
CA ALA A 177 8.78 -0.28 -16.46
C ALA A 177 9.54 1.03 -16.72
N GLU A 178 8.89 1.98 -17.40
CA GLU A 178 9.38 3.32 -17.71
C GLU A 178 9.59 4.20 -16.46
N THR A 179 8.92 3.89 -15.35
CA THR A 179 9.05 4.61 -14.08
C THR A 179 10.24 4.12 -13.25
N LYS A 180 10.64 2.85 -13.40
CA LYS A 180 11.73 2.24 -12.60
C LYS A 180 13.07 2.99 -12.75
N PRO A 181 13.47 3.47 -13.94
CA PRO A 181 14.67 4.32 -14.08
C PRO A 181 14.63 5.61 -13.24
N SER A 182 13.50 6.32 -13.19
CA SER A 182 13.35 7.53 -12.37
C SER A 182 13.52 7.21 -10.88
N LEU A 183 12.86 6.14 -10.40
CA LEU A 183 13.00 5.66 -9.03
C LEU A 183 14.44 5.25 -8.69
N ALA A 184 15.15 4.60 -9.63
CA ALA A 184 16.55 4.23 -9.44
C ALA A 184 17.47 5.47 -9.33
N ARG A 185 17.19 6.52 -10.10
CA ARG A 185 17.92 7.81 -9.98
C ARG A 185 17.62 8.50 -8.66
N ALA A 186 16.36 8.50 -8.22
CA ALA A 186 15.98 9.04 -6.92
C ALA A 186 16.68 8.29 -5.77
N LEU A 187 16.73 6.95 -5.83
CA LEU A 187 17.47 6.12 -4.88
C LEU A 187 18.96 6.50 -4.82
N ARG A 188 19.59 6.72 -5.97
CA ARG A 188 20.97 7.19 -6.03
C ARG A 188 21.15 8.51 -5.28
N THR A 189 20.34 9.52 -5.59
CA THR A 189 20.44 10.84 -4.96
C THR A 189 20.18 10.75 -3.46
N PHE A 190 19.19 9.94 -3.07
CA PHE A 190 18.84 9.71 -1.68
C PHE A 190 19.97 9.04 -0.88
N THR A 191 20.74 8.15 -1.51
CA THR A 191 21.89 7.47 -0.88
C THR A 191 22.99 8.46 -0.41
N GLU A 192 23.11 9.61 -1.06
CA GLU A 192 24.09 10.64 -0.69
C GLU A 192 23.70 11.37 0.60
N LYS A 193 22.42 11.34 0.97
CA LYS A 193 21.86 11.99 2.17
C LYS A 193 21.90 11.12 3.41
N ILE A 194 22.07 9.81 3.24
CA ILE A 194 22.07 8.87 4.36
C ILE A 194 23.43 8.86 5.04
N SER A 195 23.41 9.23 6.33
CA SER A 195 24.58 9.26 7.20
C SER A 195 25.12 7.85 7.47
N SER A 196 26.45 7.74 7.63
CA SER A 196 27.15 6.47 7.83
C SER A 196 26.84 5.76 9.15
N ASP A 197 26.24 6.48 10.10
CA ASP A 197 25.85 5.99 11.43
C ASP A 197 24.34 5.63 11.50
N ASN A 198 23.63 5.63 10.37
CA ASN A 198 22.24 5.18 10.28
C ASN A 198 22.16 3.73 9.76
N ASP A 199 22.43 2.79 10.65
CA ASP A 199 22.56 1.37 10.33
C ASP A 199 21.34 0.79 9.60
N GLU A 200 20.13 1.08 10.09
CA GLU A 200 18.89 0.58 9.52
C GLU A 200 18.68 1.11 8.08
N ALA A 201 18.95 2.39 7.85
CA ALA A 201 18.84 2.98 6.53
C ALA A 201 19.89 2.43 5.54
N ILE A 202 21.11 2.14 6.02
CA ILE A 202 22.17 1.56 5.19
C ILE A 202 21.79 0.14 4.73
N ILE A 203 21.21 -0.67 5.61
CA ILE A 203 20.76 -2.02 5.27
C ILE A 203 19.65 -1.95 4.20
N GLU A 204 18.64 -1.11 4.41
CA GLU A 204 17.56 -0.92 3.43
C GLU A 204 18.07 -0.35 2.10
N LEU A 205 19.10 0.50 2.12
CA LEU A 205 19.77 0.96 0.90
C LEU A 205 20.50 -0.17 0.16
N ILE A 206 21.22 -1.03 0.87
CA ILE A 206 21.92 -2.18 0.26
C ILE A 206 20.91 -3.04 -0.51
N ASP A 207 19.78 -3.35 0.12
CA ASP A 207 18.72 -4.13 -0.51
C ASP A 207 18.09 -3.40 -1.69
N ALA A 208 17.77 -2.10 -1.54
CA ALA A 208 17.21 -1.29 -2.63
C ALA A 208 18.15 -1.23 -3.84
N LEU A 209 19.45 -1.03 -3.63
CA LEU A 209 20.45 -0.97 -4.68
C LEU A 209 20.63 -2.34 -5.37
N ALA A 210 20.55 -3.44 -4.60
CA ALA A 210 20.60 -4.79 -5.17
C ALA A 210 19.41 -5.06 -6.09
N VAL A 211 18.20 -4.63 -5.73
CA VAL A 211 17.01 -4.71 -6.58
C VAL A 211 17.24 -3.97 -7.90
N VAL A 212 17.80 -2.76 -7.87
CA VAL A 212 18.11 -1.99 -9.08
C VAL A 212 19.12 -2.72 -9.97
N LEU A 213 20.16 -3.30 -9.38
CA LEU A 213 21.18 -4.04 -10.14
C LEU A 213 20.60 -5.29 -10.81
N GLY A 214 19.76 -6.03 -10.11
CA GLY A 214 19.07 -7.22 -10.64
C GLY A 214 17.94 -6.92 -11.62
N SER A 215 17.45 -5.68 -11.68
CA SER A 215 16.29 -5.34 -12.50
C SER A 215 16.61 -5.36 -14.01
N PRO A 216 15.81 -6.02 -14.86
CA PRO A 216 15.98 -5.98 -16.32
C PRO A 216 15.55 -4.65 -16.92
N ASN A 217 14.77 -3.84 -16.19
CA ASN A 217 14.21 -2.57 -16.67
C ASN A 217 15.16 -1.37 -16.50
N ILE A 218 16.38 -1.61 -15.98
CA ILE A 218 17.37 -0.57 -15.72
C ILE A 218 18.52 -0.71 -16.72
N ILE A 219 18.84 0.38 -17.42
CA ILE A 219 19.91 0.40 -18.41
C ILE A 219 21.29 0.20 -17.77
N LEU A 220 22.22 -0.33 -18.56
CA LEU A 220 23.57 -0.67 -18.10
C LEU A 220 24.35 0.52 -17.51
N GLU A 221 24.16 1.73 -18.04
CA GLU A 221 24.82 2.94 -17.53
C GLU A 221 24.41 3.24 -16.08
N ASP A 222 23.10 3.21 -15.81
CA ASP A 222 22.58 3.45 -14.46
C ASP A 222 22.98 2.31 -13.50
N LYS A 223 22.95 1.05 -13.95
CA LYS A 223 23.48 -0.08 -13.16
C LYS A 223 24.96 0.11 -12.78
N ASN A 224 25.80 0.61 -13.70
CA ASN A 224 27.21 0.87 -13.40
C ASN A 224 27.40 1.96 -12.34
N ARG A 225 26.59 3.03 -12.40
CA ARG A 225 26.60 4.08 -11.37
C ARG A 225 26.15 3.53 -10.02
N ILE A 226 25.07 2.74 -10.00
CA ILE A 226 24.54 2.08 -8.81
C ILE A 226 25.56 1.12 -8.20
N ALA A 227 26.28 0.34 -9.00
CA ALA A 227 27.35 -0.55 -8.51
C ALA A 227 28.50 0.22 -7.83
N LYS A 228 28.80 1.44 -8.29
CA LYS A 228 29.78 2.33 -7.63
C LYS A 228 29.25 2.80 -6.27
N ILE A 229 27.99 3.20 -6.21
CA ILE A 229 27.33 3.67 -4.98
C ILE A 229 27.22 2.54 -3.96
N PHE A 230 26.80 1.35 -4.40
CA PHE A 230 26.71 0.14 -3.59
C PHE A 230 28.03 -0.16 -2.86
N GLY A 231 29.15 -0.07 -3.56
CA GLY A 231 30.47 -0.21 -2.93
C GLY A 231 30.75 0.88 -1.89
N GLY A 232 30.36 2.12 -2.17
CA GLY A 232 30.47 3.22 -1.21
C GLY A 232 29.64 2.98 0.05
N VAL A 233 28.41 2.49 -0.09
CA VAL A 233 27.49 2.20 1.02
C VAL A 233 28.03 1.09 1.91
N ILE A 234 28.50 -0.01 1.33
CA ILE A 234 29.08 -1.14 2.09
C ILE A 234 30.31 -0.73 2.90
N LEU A 235 31.09 0.22 2.38
CA LEU A 235 32.28 0.72 3.07
C LEU A 235 31.96 1.65 4.26
N ARG A 236 30.75 2.23 4.33
CA ARG A 236 30.36 3.20 5.37
C ARG A 236 30.14 2.54 6.74
N GLN A 237 29.71 1.28 6.78
CA GLN A 237 29.21 0.67 8.00
C GLN A 237 30.05 -0.56 8.42
N LYS A 238 29.98 -0.88 9.71
CA LYS A 238 30.38 -2.18 10.23
C LYS A 238 29.16 -3.10 10.16
N LEU A 239 29.14 -4.00 9.18
CA LEU A 239 28.10 -5.04 9.07
C LEU A 239 28.58 -6.27 9.85
N ASP A 240 27.78 -6.73 10.80
CA ASP A 240 28.05 -7.92 11.60
C ASP A 240 26.79 -8.81 11.74
N GLY A 241 27.01 -10.02 12.27
CA GLY A 241 25.95 -11.00 12.52
C GLY A 241 25.05 -11.23 11.32
N GLN A 242 23.73 -11.08 11.53
CA GLN A 242 22.71 -11.31 10.51
C GLN A 242 22.82 -10.34 9.32
N ASN A 243 23.28 -9.11 9.54
CA ASN A 243 23.37 -8.12 8.47
C ASN A 243 24.50 -8.46 7.48
N LEU A 244 25.60 -9.03 7.98
CA LEU A 244 26.67 -9.53 7.14
C LEU A 244 26.23 -10.75 6.32
N GLU A 245 25.48 -11.68 6.94
CA GLU A 245 24.94 -12.85 6.25
C GLU A 245 23.90 -12.45 5.18
N ASN A 246 23.07 -11.44 5.46
CA ASN A 246 22.15 -10.90 4.47
C ASN A 246 22.91 -10.27 3.29
N LEU A 247 23.94 -9.47 3.57
CA LEU A 247 24.80 -8.90 2.52
C LEU A 247 25.45 -10.00 1.68
N LYS A 248 25.97 -11.06 2.31
CA LYS A 248 26.54 -12.23 1.62
C LYS A 248 25.55 -12.83 0.63
N ASN A 249 24.34 -13.15 1.09
CA ASN A 249 23.29 -13.72 0.25
C ASN A 249 22.93 -12.79 -0.91
N THR A 250 22.84 -11.49 -0.65
CA THR A 250 22.61 -10.47 -1.68
C THR A 250 23.74 -10.45 -2.72
N ILE A 251 25.01 -10.49 -2.31
CA ILE A 251 26.14 -10.53 -3.26
C ILE A 251 26.13 -11.83 -4.06
N VAL A 252 25.91 -12.99 -3.43
CA VAL A 252 25.82 -14.28 -4.14
C VAL A 252 24.73 -14.22 -5.21
N TYR A 253 23.55 -13.70 -4.86
CA TYR A 253 22.46 -13.49 -5.80
C TYR A 253 22.89 -12.60 -6.99
N LEU A 254 23.50 -11.44 -6.71
CA LEU A 254 23.95 -10.52 -7.77
C LEU A 254 25.04 -11.14 -8.66
N MET A 255 25.94 -11.95 -8.09
CA MET A 255 27.00 -12.63 -8.86
C MET A 255 26.43 -13.73 -9.76
N ARG A 256 25.34 -14.39 -9.35
CA ARG A 256 24.66 -15.43 -10.13
C ARG A 256 23.65 -14.87 -11.15
N SER A 257 23.14 -13.65 -10.94
CA SER A 257 22.14 -13.04 -11.81
C SER A 257 22.66 -12.88 -13.25
N PRO A 258 21.93 -13.39 -14.27
CA PRO A 258 22.28 -13.20 -15.67
C PRO A 258 22.02 -11.76 -16.17
N GLU A 259 21.20 -10.99 -15.48
CA GLU A 259 20.86 -9.60 -15.80
C GLU A 259 21.99 -8.60 -15.48
N ILE A 260 23.05 -9.08 -14.84
CA ILE A 260 24.21 -8.30 -14.41
C ILE A 260 25.42 -8.68 -15.25
N SER A 261 26.02 -7.70 -15.92
CA SER A 261 27.21 -7.92 -16.74
C SER A 261 28.44 -8.29 -15.90
N ASP A 262 29.38 -9.01 -16.49
CA ASP A 262 30.64 -9.39 -15.84
C ASP A 262 31.45 -8.17 -15.36
N SER A 263 31.35 -7.05 -16.07
CA SER A 263 31.97 -5.79 -15.66
C SER A 263 31.40 -5.25 -14.34
N ILE A 264 30.08 -5.38 -14.11
CA ILE A 264 29.44 -5.00 -12.85
C ILE A 264 29.79 -6.02 -11.78
N LYS A 265 29.71 -7.33 -12.07
CA LYS A 265 30.11 -8.40 -11.13
C LYS A 265 31.54 -8.23 -10.64
N SER A 266 32.48 -7.98 -11.55
CA SER A 266 33.88 -7.70 -11.22
C SER A 266 34.04 -6.47 -10.31
N ARG A 267 33.25 -5.42 -10.55
CA ARG A 267 33.25 -4.22 -9.69
C ARG A 267 32.68 -4.51 -8.31
N LEU A 268 31.56 -5.24 -8.22
CA LEU A 268 30.97 -5.64 -6.94
C LEU A 268 31.96 -6.50 -6.15
N ALA A 269 32.57 -7.50 -6.79
CA ALA A 269 33.60 -8.34 -6.17
C ALA A 269 34.76 -7.51 -5.60
N LYS A 270 35.31 -6.56 -6.37
CA LYS A 270 36.38 -5.66 -5.90
C LYS A 270 35.95 -4.78 -4.72
N ASN A 271 34.70 -4.31 -4.71
CA ASN A 271 34.18 -3.48 -3.61
C ASN A 271 34.00 -4.30 -2.33
N VAL A 272 33.50 -5.54 -2.46
CA VAL A 272 33.32 -6.47 -1.35
C VAL A 272 34.69 -6.91 -0.81
N GLU A 273 35.62 -7.29 -1.68
CA GLU A 273 36.97 -7.72 -1.30
C GLU A 273 37.71 -6.69 -0.45
N LYS A 274 37.56 -5.39 -0.77
CA LYS A 274 38.16 -4.29 0.01
C LYS A 274 37.69 -4.26 1.46
N ARG A 275 36.46 -4.69 1.74
CA ARG A 275 35.85 -4.60 3.08
C ARG A 275 35.81 -5.95 3.79
N PHE A 276 35.55 -7.00 3.04
CA PHE A 276 35.32 -8.37 3.49
C PHE A 276 36.09 -9.34 2.58
N PRO A 277 37.44 -9.40 2.68
CA PRO A 277 38.26 -10.25 1.83
C PRO A 277 37.97 -11.74 2.04
N ASP A 278 37.58 -12.15 3.25
CA ASP A 278 37.23 -13.55 3.51
C ASP A 278 35.85 -13.91 2.95
N LEU A 279 34.93 -12.93 2.91
CA LEU A 279 33.61 -13.10 2.32
C LEU A 279 33.71 -13.35 0.81
N ILE A 280 34.58 -12.64 0.10
CA ILE A 280 34.70 -12.84 -1.35
C ILE A 280 35.29 -14.22 -1.69
N ARG A 281 36.23 -14.73 -0.87
CA ARG A 281 36.75 -16.09 -1.04
C ARG A 281 35.66 -17.13 -0.83
N GLU A 282 34.88 -16.97 0.24
CA GLU A 282 33.76 -17.87 0.52
C GLU A 282 32.70 -17.84 -0.58
N ILE A 283 32.41 -16.66 -1.14
CA ILE A 283 31.49 -16.52 -2.28
C ILE A 283 32.05 -17.21 -3.52
N GLN A 284 33.35 -17.05 -3.81
CA GLN A 284 34.00 -17.72 -4.94
C GLN A 284 33.90 -19.24 -4.79
N ASP A 285 34.23 -19.79 -3.63
CA ASP A 285 34.14 -21.23 -3.37
C ASP A 285 32.71 -21.75 -3.60
N ASN A 286 31.70 -21.01 -3.15
CA ASN A 286 30.28 -21.34 -3.38
C ASN A 286 29.81 -21.16 -4.83
N LEU A 287 30.51 -20.39 -5.65
CA LEU A 287 30.20 -20.22 -7.08
C LEU A 287 30.81 -21.31 -7.95
N PHE A 288 31.90 -21.95 -7.52
CA PHE A 288 32.61 -23.00 -8.27
C PHE A 288 32.22 -24.44 -7.87
N LEU A 289 31.42 -24.62 -6.81
CA LEU A 289 30.98 -25.93 -6.30
C LEU A 289 29.62 -26.42 -6.86
N GLN A 290 29.04 -25.74 -7.85
CA GLN A 290 27.79 -26.11 -8.53
C GLN A 290 27.96 -26.09 -10.05
#